data_AF-L8LZ04-F1
#
_entry.id   AF-L8LZ04-F1
#
_cell.length_a   1.000
_cell.length_b   1.000
_cell.length_c   1.000
_cell.angle_alpha   90.00
_cell.angle_beta   90.00
_cell.angle_gamma   90.00
#
_symmetry.space_group_name_H-M   'P 1'
#
loop_
_entity.id
_entity.type
_entity.pdbx_description
1 polymer ?
#
loop_
_entity_poly.entity_id
_entity_poly.type
_entity_poly.pdbx_seq_one_letter_code
_entity_poly.pdbx_strand_id
1 'polypeptide(L)'
;MKYKITTLSNLSLCIVLFASIFSGATVNSPSTKAIAQIAQAQETKEDKLAKAGEATIGMFDALIAGEFEQARGYLSPSIKEYTTAAQIEQQWQKILDNMGAFVEYKKIRPTTVFDDYTVLVSARFESIITDFAVTLDSERQITSVDFLWIGNIQENAENFVDALADGNYATARSLFAPKLKENFLPEDLEQGWQEVLAEAGSFKGRSESKRVESSGSDLVLVNLEFERENRSLMIIFNPLKQIVGVDFPEEEE
;
A
#
# COMPACT_ATOMS: atom_id res chain seq x y z
N MET A 1 -49.50 16.39 13.40
CA MET A 1 -49.19 15.63 14.63
C MET A 1 -47.91 16.18 15.23
N LYS A 2 -48.02 17.01 16.27
CA LYS A 2 -46.91 17.56 17.04
C LYS A 2 -46.87 16.80 18.35
N TYR A 3 -45.74 16.21 18.72
CA TYR A 3 -45.46 15.90 20.11
C TYR A 3 -44.19 16.61 20.55
N LYS A 4 -44.37 17.27 21.68
CA LYS A 4 -43.49 18.12 22.46
C LYS A 4 -43.48 17.44 23.84
N ILE A 5 -42.44 17.72 24.64
CA ILE A 5 -42.43 17.81 26.11
C ILE A 5 -41.45 16.85 26.82
N THR A 6 -40.43 17.51 27.39
CA THR A 6 -39.72 17.32 28.68
C THR A 6 -38.82 16.12 28.98
N THR A 7 -37.53 16.48 29.14
CA THR A 7 -36.68 16.27 30.32
C THR A 7 -37.30 15.56 31.53
N LEU A 8 -36.58 14.56 32.06
CA LEU A 8 -36.41 14.37 33.50
C LEU A 8 -35.03 13.76 33.81
N SER A 9 -34.33 14.48 34.68
CA SER A 9 -33.20 14.13 35.52
C SER A 9 -33.23 12.68 36.03
N ASN A 10 -32.10 11.97 35.95
CA ASN A 10 -31.79 10.90 36.90
C ASN A 10 -30.41 11.10 37.52
N LEU A 11 -30.44 11.39 38.83
CA LEU A 11 -29.36 11.33 39.79
C LEU A 11 -28.57 10.01 39.64
N SER A 12 -27.25 10.09 39.74
CA SER A 12 -26.50 9.05 40.43
C SER A 12 -25.51 9.69 41.41
N LEU A 13 -25.79 9.39 42.67
CA LEU A 13 -25.18 9.88 43.89
C LEU A 13 -24.14 8.83 44.32
N CYS A 14 -22.85 9.12 44.19
CA CYS A 14 -21.81 8.36 44.88
C CYS A 14 -21.06 9.31 45.82
N ILE A 15 -21.58 9.40 47.04
CA ILE A 15 -20.86 9.93 48.20
C ILE A 15 -19.82 8.86 48.58
N VAL A 16 -18.54 9.18 48.39
CA VAL A 16 -17.45 8.48 49.09
C VAL A 16 -16.86 9.48 50.07
N LEU A 17 -17.29 9.37 51.33
CA LEU A 17 -16.64 9.96 52.48
C LEU A 17 -15.33 9.20 52.72
N PHE A 18 -14.19 9.82 52.43
CA PHE A 18 -12.94 9.44 53.08
C PHE A 18 -12.50 10.58 54.00
N ALA A 19 -12.43 10.23 55.28
CA ALA A 19 -11.94 11.08 56.35
C ALA A 19 -10.50 11.53 56.07
N SER A 20 -10.28 12.82 56.26
CA SER A 20 -9.00 13.50 56.15
C SER A 20 -8.01 13.06 57.24
N ILE A 21 -6.78 12.75 56.82
CA ILE A 21 -5.56 13.03 57.61
C ILE A 21 -4.72 13.97 56.74
N PHE A 22 -4.50 15.18 57.25
CA PHE A 22 -3.64 16.19 56.63
C PHE A 22 -2.17 15.75 56.75
N SER A 23 -1.50 15.61 55.61
CA SER A 23 -0.07 15.93 55.47
C SER A 23 0.05 16.89 54.30
N GLY A 24 0.68 18.03 54.54
CA GLY A 24 0.76 19.14 53.60
C GLY A 24 1.43 18.74 52.29
N ALA A 25 0.62 18.57 51.25
CA ALA A 25 1.03 18.75 49.87
C ALA A 25 0.01 19.69 49.24
N THR A 26 0.46 20.85 48.79
CA THR A 26 -0.36 21.74 47.96
C THR A 26 -0.70 21.00 46.67
N VAL A 27 -1.88 20.39 46.61
CA VAL A 27 -2.43 19.86 45.35
C VAL A 27 -2.82 21.07 44.52
N ASN A 28 -1.92 21.52 43.65
CA ASN A 28 -2.27 22.40 42.55
C ASN A 28 -3.26 21.64 41.66
N SER A 29 -4.55 21.97 41.80
CA SER A 29 -5.54 21.55 40.80
C SER A 29 -5.12 22.17 39.47
N PRO A 30 -4.96 21.39 38.38
CA PRO A 30 -4.68 21.96 37.09
C PRO A 30 -5.78 22.96 36.76
N SER A 31 -5.41 24.22 36.51
CA SER A 31 -6.38 25.22 36.07
C SER A 31 -7.12 24.69 34.84
N THR A 32 -8.38 25.06 34.64
CA THR A 32 -9.17 24.66 33.46
C THR A 32 -8.46 24.97 32.14
N LYS A 33 -7.53 25.95 32.14
CA LYS A 33 -6.61 26.25 31.04
C LYS A 33 -5.56 25.15 30.79
N ALA A 34 -5.03 24.50 31.83
CA ALA A 34 -4.10 23.39 31.70
C ALA A 34 -4.79 22.13 31.14
N ILE A 35 -6.02 21.85 31.55
CA ILE A 35 -6.81 20.74 30.98
C ILE A 35 -7.20 21.03 29.53
N ALA A 36 -7.50 22.29 29.18
CA ALA A 36 -7.74 22.72 27.81
C ALA A 36 -6.47 22.69 26.93
N GLN A 37 -5.29 23.00 27.48
CA GLN A 37 -4.01 22.93 26.78
C GLN A 37 -3.52 21.48 26.56
N ILE A 38 -3.80 20.56 27.49
CA ILE A 38 -3.50 19.14 27.33
C ILE A 38 -4.44 18.50 26.30
N ALA A 39 -5.70 18.93 26.22
CA ALA A 39 -6.64 18.53 25.17
C ALA A 39 -6.32 19.14 23.79
N GLN A 40 -5.56 20.24 23.72
CA GLN A 40 -5.14 20.90 22.47
C GLN A 40 -3.85 20.33 21.86
N ALA A 41 -3.21 19.32 22.48
CA ALA A 41 -1.91 18.81 22.05
C ALA A 41 -1.92 17.37 21.51
N GLN A 42 -3.07 16.68 21.52
CA GLN A 42 -3.19 15.35 20.92
C GLN A 42 -4.01 15.44 19.64
N GLU A 43 -3.30 15.43 18.52
CA GLU A 43 -3.89 15.30 17.20
C GLU A 43 -4.76 14.05 17.12
N THR A 44 -6.03 14.22 16.75
CA THR A 44 -6.97 13.10 16.70
C THR A 44 -6.63 12.17 15.52
N LYS A 45 -7.13 10.93 15.55
CA LYS A 45 -6.96 10.02 14.39
C LYS A 45 -7.53 10.62 13.10
N GLU A 46 -8.61 11.37 13.22
CA GLU A 46 -9.27 12.05 12.09
C GLU A 46 -8.39 13.19 11.53
N ASP A 47 -7.83 14.04 12.40
CA ASP A 47 -6.90 15.10 12.01
C ASP A 47 -5.66 14.53 11.33
N LYS A 48 -5.10 13.45 11.91
CA LYS A 48 -4.00 12.73 11.30
C LYS A 48 -4.41 12.31 9.91
N LEU A 49 -5.45 11.49 9.74
CA LEU A 49 -5.93 11.02 8.44
C LEU A 49 -6.12 12.15 7.41
N ALA A 50 -6.73 13.26 7.80
CA ALA A 50 -6.88 14.45 6.95
C ALA A 50 -5.52 14.94 6.39
N LYS A 51 -4.49 15.05 7.23
CA LYS A 51 -3.15 15.49 6.80
C LYS A 51 -2.44 14.57 5.80
N ALA A 52 -2.76 13.27 5.71
CA ALA A 52 -2.21 12.47 4.59
C ALA A 52 -3.00 12.74 3.34
N GLY A 53 -4.32 12.92 3.44
CA GLY A 53 -5.10 13.37 2.30
C GLY A 53 -4.47 14.62 1.70
N GLU A 54 -4.15 15.60 2.56
CA GLU A 54 -3.48 16.84 2.16
C GLU A 54 -2.08 16.61 1.58
N ALA A 55 -1.22 15.80 2.22
CA ALA A 55 0.12 15.51 1.71
C ALA A 55 0.08 14.76 0.36
N THR A 56 -0.83 13.79 0.21
CA THR A 56 -1.05 13.06 -1.04
C THR A 56 -1.52 13.98 -2.16
N ILE A 57 -2.52 14.82 -1.90
CA ILE A 57 -3.00 15.80 -2.89
C ILE A 57 -1.88 16.78 -3.24
N GLY A 58 -1.16 17.31 -2.24
CA GLY A 58 -0.07 18.26 -2.46
C GLY A 58 1.05 17.69 -3.34
N MET A 59 1.43 16.42 -3.14
CA MET A 59 2.40 15.76 -4.02
C MET A 59 1.88 15.65 -5.46
N PHE A 60 0.65 15.16 -5.65
CA PHE A 60 0.11 14.94 -6.99
C PHE A 60 -0.21 16.24 -7.72
N ASP A 61 -0.69 17.27 -7.04
CA ASP A 61 -0.90 18.59 -7.63
C ASP A 61 0.42 19.18 -8.12
N ALA A 62 1.52 18.97 -7.38
CA ALA A 62 2.86 19.34 -7.83
C ALA A 62 3.31 18.53 -9.06
N LEU A 63 3.03 17.21 -9.12
CA LEU A 63 3.30 16.40 -10.32
C LEU A 63 2.52 16.91 -11.54
N ILE A 64 1.22 17.20 -11.36
CA ILE A 64 0.33 17.71 -12.41
C ILE A 64 0.80 19.08 -12.91
N ALA A 65 1.30 19.93 -12.01
CA ALA A 65 1.84 21.25 -12.34
C ALA A 65 3.26 21.21 -12.95
N GLY A 66 3.92 20.03 -12.99
CA GLY A 66 5.31 19.89 -13.43
C GLY A 66 6.34 20.39 -12.39
N GLU A 67 5.93 20.57 -11.14
CA GLU A 67 6.75 21.06 -10.04
C GLU A 67 7.47 19.89 -9.33
N PHE A 68 8.35 19.19 -10.06
CA PHE A 68 8.91 17.91 -9.59
C PHE A 68 9.81 18.00 -8.35
N GLU A 69 10.48 19.12 -8.11
CA GLU A 69 11.22 19.35 -6.85
C GLU A 69 10.27 19.53 -5.66
N GLN A 70 9.11 20.16 -5.88
CA GLN A 70 8.09 20.27 -4.85
C GLN A 70 7.44 18.91 -4.57
N ALA A 71 7.11 18.14 -5.61
CA ALA A 71 6.62 16.77 -5.47
C ALA A 71 7.62 15.90 -4.69
N ARG A 72 8.92 16.02 -5.01
CA ARG A 72 10.00 15.36 -4.26
C ARG A 72 10.00 15.77 -2.78
N GLY A 73 9.62 17.00 -2.46
CA GLY A 73 9.52 17.53 -1.10
C GLY A 73 8.61 16.71 -0.17
N TYR A 74 7.58 16.06 -0.70
CA TYR A 74 6.64 15.23 0.07
C TYR A 74 7.15 13.82 0.38
N LEU A 75 8.19 13.36 -0.30
CA LEU A 75 8.76 12.03 -0.10
C LEU A 75 9.53 11.94 1.23
N SER A 76 9.58 10.75 1.82
CA SER A 76 10.42 10.49 2.99
C SER A 76 11.91 10.70 2.69
N PRO A 77 12.78 10.92 3.70
CA PRO A 77 14.21 11.10 3.48
C PRO A 77 14.82 9.87 2.82
N SER A 78 14.37 8.67 3.23
CA SER A 78 14.82 7.41 2.68
C SER A 78 14.54 7.28 1.19
N ILE A 79 13.42 7.79 0.66
CA ILE A 79 13.14 7.78 -0.78
C ILE A 79 13.93 8.89 -1.50
N LYS A 80 14.02 10.08 -0.89
CA LYS A 80 14.75 11.24 -1.43
C LYS A 80 16.23 10.96 -1.72
N GLU A 81 16.84 10.03 -0.99
CA GLU A 81 18.23 9.60 -1.21
C GLU A 81 18.44 8.86 -2.54
N TYR A 82 17.41 8.19 -3.04
CA TYR A 82 17.51 7.35 -4.26
C TYR A 82 16.74 7.92 -5.46
N THR A 83 16.07 9.06 -5.30
CA THR A 83 15.34 9.71 -6.39
C THR A 83 15.59 11.21 -6.48
N THR A 84 15.68 11.68 -7.71
CA THR A 84 15.81 13.09 -8.10
C THR A 84 14.51 13.60 -8.74
N ALA A 85 14.34 14.92 -8.85
CA ALA A 85 13.20 15.48 -9.56
C ALA A 85 13.14 15.02 -11.03
N ALA A 86 14.28 14.92 -11.71
CA ALA A 86 14.35 14.42 -13.08
C ALA A 86 13.88 12.96 -13.21
N GLN A 87 14.19 12.10 -12.23
CA GLN A 87 13.66 10.73 -12.20
C GLN A 87 12.16 10.70 -11.92
N ILE A 88 11.66 11.57 -11.03
CA ILE A 88 10.22 11.69 -10.77
C ILE A 88 9.48 12.15 -12.03
N GLU A 89 10.00 13.14 -12.74
CA GLU A 89 9.50 13.60 -14.03
C GLU A 89 9.44 12.46 -15.04
N GLN A 90 10.53 11.69 -15.18
CA GLN A 90 10.57 10.57 -16.11
C GLN A 90 9.51 9.51 -15.79
N GLN A 91 9.28 9.19 -14.51
CA GLN A 91 8.25 8.23 -14.13
C GLN A 91 6.84 8.79 -14.33
N TRP A 92 6.62 10.07 -14.03
CA TRP A 92 5.36 10.75 -14.28
C TRP A 92 5.03 10.80 -15.78
N GLN A 93 6.03 11.04 -16.63
CA GLN A 93 5.82 11.01 -18.08
C GLN A 93 5.38 9.62 -18.57
N LYS A 94 5.98 8.54 -18.05
CA LYS A 94 5.52 7.17 -18.39
C LYS A 94 4.08 6.91 -17.98
N ILE A 95 3.63 7.48 -16.85
CA ILE A 95 2.23 7.44 -16.42
C ILE A 95 1.40 8.18 -17.47
N LEU A 96 1.73 9.42 -17.82
CA LEU A 96 0.96 10.19 -18.81
C LEU A 96 0.94 9.54 -20.21
N ASP A 97 2.05 8.93 -20.66
CA ASP A 97 2.14 8.25 -21.95
C ASP A 97 1.17 7.06 -22.04
N ASN A 98 0.99 6.34 -20.92
CA ASN A 98 0.10 5.19 -20.86
C ASN A 98 -1.38 5.58 -20.61
N MET A 99 -1.60 6.67 -19.89
CA MET A 99 -2.89 6.96 -19.25
C MET A 99 -3.57 8.21 -19.82
N GLY A 100 -2.82 9.04 -20.56
CA GLY A 100 -3.21 10.38 -20.99
C GLY A 100 -3.06 11.42 -19.87
N ALA A 101 -3.40 12.67 -20.17
CA ALA A 101 -3.30 13.75 -19.18
C ALA A 101 -4.23 13.50 -17.96
N PHE A 102 -3.83 13.98 -16.78
CA PHE A 102 -4.71 13.97 -15.62
C PHE A 102 -5.92 14.89 -15.86
N VAL A 103 -7.11 14.45 -15.44
CA VAL A 103 -8.37 15.19 -15.59
C VAL A 103 -8.93 15.62 -14.24
N GLU A 104 -9.19 14.65 -13.34
CA GLU A 104 -9.79 14.95 -12.03
C GLU A 104 -9.59 13.82 -11.02
N TYR A 105 -9.59 14.15 -9.73
CA TYR A 105 -9.78 13.15 -8.68
C TYR A 105 -11.25 12.72 -8.62
N LYS A 106 -11.51 11.41 -8.65
CA LYS A 106 -12.84 10.84 -8.44
C LYS A 106 -13.15 10.59 -6.97
N LYS A 107 -12.15 10.12 -6.21
CA LYS A 107 -12.31 9.79 -4.81
C LYS A 107 -10.96 9.84 -4.10
N ILE A 108 -10.94 10.33 -2.88
CA ILE A 108 -9.77 10.32 -2.01
C ILE A 108 -10.23 9.83 -0.64
N ARG A 109 -9.60 8.77 -0.15
CA ARG A 109 -9.96 8.14 1.12
C ARG A 109 -8.70 7.84 1.93
N PRO A 110 -8.35 8.74 2.87
CA PRO A 110 -7.37 8.41 3.90
C PRO A 110 -7.88 7.28 4.79
N THR A 111 -7.00 6.34 5.11
CA THR A 111 -7.23 5.22 6.01
C THR A 111 -5.92 4.84 6.71
N THR A 112 -5.97 3.85 7.60
CA THR A 112 -4.80 3.20 8.18
C THR A 112 -4.74 1.74 7.74
N VAL A 113 -3.56 1.25 7.36
CA VAL A 113 -3.31 -0.16 7.02
C VAL A 113 -2.03 -0.58 7.74
N PHE A 114 -2.11 -1.58 8.63
CA PHE A 114 -0.98 -2.05 9.45
C PHE A 114 -0.19 -0.91 10.15
N ASP A 115 -0.92 0.01 10.78
CA ASP A 115 -0.41 1.20 11.50
C ASP A 115 0.22 2.31 10.64
N ASP A 116 0.37 2.11 9.34
CA ASP A 116 0.75 3.15 8.39
C ASP A 116 -0.48 3.95 7.90
N TYR A 117 -0.25 5.20 7.52
CA TYR A 117 -1.29 5.99 6.86
C TYR A 117 -1.32 5.67 5.38
N THR A 118 -2.48 5.27 4.88
CA THR A 118 -2.67 4.98 3.46
C THR A 118 -3.77 5.86 2.91
N VAL A 119 -3.53 6.51 1.79
CA VAL A 119 -4.56 7.24 1.05
C VAL A 119 -4.91 6.46 -0.20
N LEU A 120 -6.15 5.98 -0.27
CA LEU A 120 -6.70 5.36 -1.47
C LEU A 120 -7.24 6.46 -2.37
N VAL A 121 -6.70 6.58 -3.57
CA VAL A 121 -7.06 7.60 -4.55
C VAL A 121 -7.65 6.93 -5.78
N SER A 122 -8.80 7.41 -6.22
CA SER A 122 -9.36 7.15 -7.56
C SER A 122 -9.22 8.42 -8.38
N ALA A 123 -8.60 8.37 -9.55
CA ALA A 123 -8.37 9.50 -10.45
C ALA A 123 -8.77 9.17 -11.88
N ARG A 124 -9.27 10.16 -12.62
CA ARG A 124 -9.49 10.10 -14.05
C ARG A 124 -8.30 10.74 -14.77
N PHE A 125 -7.73 9.98 -15.68
CA PHE A 125 -6.88 10.46 -16.77
C PHE A 125 -7.68 10.42 -18.08
N GLU A 126 -7.16 11.00 -19.16
CA GLU A 126 -7.88 11.08 -20.44
C GLU A 126 -8.29 9.71 -20.99
N SER A 127 -7.42 8.70 -20.85
CA SER A 127 -7.66 7.36 -21.40
C SER A 127 -8.39 6.42 -20.43
N ILE A 128 -8.37 6.69 -19.11
CA ILE A 128 -8.81 5.72 -18.10
C ILE A 128 -9.08 6.34 -16.73
N ILE A 129 -9.97 5.70 -15.97
CA ILE A 129 -10.16 5.95 -14.53
C ILE A 129 -9.42 4.88 -13.77
N THR A 130 -8.69 5.27 -12.74
CA THR A 130 -7.87 4.35 -12.01
C THR A 130 -7.79 4.58 -10.52
N ASP A 131 -7.42 3.52 -9.79
CA ASP A 131 -7.14 3.55 -8.37
C ASP A 131 -5.64 3.39 -8.08
N PHE A 132 -5.15 4.09 -7.06
CA PHE A 132 -3.80 3.96 -6.53
C PHE A 132 -3.78 4.18 -5.02
N ALA A 133 -2.80 3.60 -4.34
CA ALA A 133 -2.58 3.75 -2.91
C ALA A 133 -1.31 4.58 -2.68
N VAL A 134 -1.37 5.50 -1.73
CA VAL A 134 -0.19 6.27 -1.28
C VAL A 134 0.02 5.93 0.19
N THR A 135 1.21 5.44 0.53
CA THR A 135 1.58 5.09 1.90
C THR A 135 2.48 6.17 2.48
N LEU A 136 2.19 6.57 3.71
CA LEU A 136 2.88 7.63 4.42
C LEU A 136 3.27 7.15 5.82
N ASP A 137 4.45 7.58 6.24
CA ASP A 137 4.95 7.32 7.59
C ASP A 137 4.22 8.17 8.66
N SER A 138 4.65 8.02 9.92
CA SER A 138 4.10 8.79 11.05
C SER A 138 4.28 10.31 10.94
N GLU A 139 5.24 10.77 10.14
CA GLU A 139 5.51 12.18 9.87
C GLU A 139 4.76 12.70 8.63
N ARG A 140 3.92 11.86 8.00
CA ARG A 140 3.19 12.14 6.75
C ARG A 140 4.09 12.32 5.54
N GLN A 141 5.29 11.76 5.58
CA GLN A 141 6.13 11.71 4.40
C GLN A 141 5.80 10.47 3.59
N ILE A 142 5.74 10.62 2.27
CA ILE A 142 5.34 9.55 1.36
C ILE A 142 6.48 8.55 1.21
N THR A 143 6.20 7.30 1.55
CA THR A 143 7.14 6.18 1.46
C THR A 143 6.86 5.30 0.25
N SER A 144 5.62 5.30 -0.26
CA SER A 144 5.22 4.54 -1.45
C SER A 144 4.06 5.18 -2.20
N VAL A 145 4.05 5.02 -3.52
CA VAL A 145 2.91 5.32 -4.42
C VAL A 145 2.70 4.08 -5.30
N ASP A 146 1.62 3.36 -5.05
CA ASP A 146 1.29 2.08 -5.66
C ASP A 146 0.04 2.22 -6.54
N PHE A 147 0.20 2.29 -7.86
CA PHE A 147 -0.94 2.27 -8.78
C PHE A 147 -1.56 0.88 -8.85
N LEU A 148 -2.80 0.74 -8.34
CA LEU A 148 -3.49 -0.55 -8.15
C LEU A 148 -3.91 -1.24 -9.47
N TRP A 149 -3.60 -0.58 -10.60
CA TRP A 149 -3.85 -0.96 -11.99
C TRP A 149 -2.58 -0.96 -12.85
N ILE A 150 -1.39 -0.73 -12.27
CA ILE A 150 -0.15 -1.32 -12.82
C ILE A 150 -0.20 -2.82 -12.49
N GLY A 151 -1.31 -3.41 -12.90
CA GLY A 151 -2.10 -4.41 -12.20
C GLY A 151 -2.89 -5.20 -13.23
N ASN A 152 -2.27 -5.43 -14.39
CA ASN A 152 -2.47 -6.70 -15.03
C ASN A 152 -1.64 -7.71 -14.22
N ILE A 153 -2.25 -8.32 -13.20
CA ILE A 153 -1.58 -9.38 -12.42
C ILE A 153 -1.09 -10.51 -13.33
N GLN A 154 -1.71 -10.68 -14.51
CA GLN A 154 -1.23 -11.60 -15.53
C GLN A 154 0.11 -11.13 -16.10
N GLU A 155 0.25 -9.85 -16.44
CA GLU A 155 1.52 -9.28 -16.89
C GLU A 155 2.59 -9.32 -15.78
N ASN A 156 2.25 -9.05 -14.52
CA ASN A 156 3.20 -9.16 -13.40
C ASN A 156 3.65 -10.61 -13.17
N ALA A 157 2.73 -11.57 -13.32
CA ALA A 157 3.02 -13.00 -13.26
C ALA A 157 3.94 -13.44 -14.42
N GLU A 158 3.67 -12.94 -15.62
CA GLU A 158 4.46 -13.18 -16.82
C GLU A 158 5.87 -12.58 -16.70
N ASN A 159 5.98 -11.32 -16.28
CA ASN A 159 7.26 -10.63 -16.05
C ASN A 159 8.10 -11.33 -14.97
N PHE A 160 7.45 -11.90 -13.94
CA PHE A 160 8.13 -12.71 -12.94
C PHE A 160 8.77 -13.96 -13.56
N VAL A 161 8.02 -14.70 -14.37
CA VAL A 161 8.52 -15.90 -15.08
C VAL A 161 9.62 -15.54 -16.07
N ASP A 162 9.44 -14.49 -16.86
CA ASP A 162 10.42 -14.04 -17.85
C ASP A 162 11.74 -13.65 -17.15
N ALA A 163 11.66 -12.97 -16.00
CA ALA A 163 12.85 -12.65 -15.19
C ALA A 163 13.56 -13.90 -14.64
N LEU A 164 12.84 -14.95 -14.24
CA LEU A 164 13.46 -16.22 -13.84
C LEU A 164 14.17 -16.90 -15.02
N ALA A 165 13.51 -16.95 -16.18
CA ALA A 165 14.04 -17.58 -17.39
C ALA A 165 15.31 -16.88 -17.90
N ASP A 166 15.37 -15.55 -17.79
CA ASP A 166 16.52 -14.74 -18.18
C ASP A 166 17.66 -14.73 -17.14
N GLY A 167 17.49 -15.39 -15.99
CA GLY A 167 18.45 -15.36 -14.88
C GLY A 167 18.50 -14.03 -14.12
N ASN A 168 17.49 -13.17 -14.30
CA ASN A 168 17.37 -11.86 -13.66
C ASN A 168 16.66 -11.95 -12.30
N TYR A 169 17.20 -12.76 -11.38
CA TYR A 169 16.56 -13.09 -10.10
C TYR A 169 16.31 -11.87 -9.18
N ALA A 170 17.14 -10.82 -9.27
CA ALA A 170 16.91 -9.57 -8.56
C ALA A 170 15.64 -8.84 -9.05
N THR A 171 15.37 -8.88 -10.36
CA THR A 171 14.16 -8.34 -10.98
C THR A 171 12.94 -9.16 -10.57
N ALA A 172 13.03 -10.49 -10.63
CA ALA A 172 11.96 -11.38 -10.17
C ALA A 172 11.60 -11.10 -8.70
N ARG A 173 12.60 -10.99 -7.82
CA ARG A 173 12.43 -10.64 -6.40
C ARG A 173 11.78 -9.26 -6.20
N SER A 174 12.02 -8.31 -7.10
CA SER A 174 11.46 -6.95 -6.96
C SER A 174 9.93 -6.92 -6.97
N LEU A 175 9.28 -7.93 -7.59
CA LEU A 175 7.83 -8.08 -7.70
C LEU A 175 7.18 -8.67 -6.44
N PHE A 176 7.99 -9.16 -5.49
CA PHE A 176 7.51 -9.71 -4.23
C PHE A 176 7.02 -8.62 -3.27
N ALA A 177 6.01 -8.97 -2.46
CA ALA A 177 5.62 -8.17 -1.31
C ALA A 177 6.76 -8.09 -0.28
N PRO A 178 6.85 -7.02 0.54
CA PRO A 178 7.96 -6.82 1.49
C PRO A 178 8.25 -8.04 2.37
N LYS A 179 7.20 -8.65 2.95
CA LYS A 179 7.32 -9.85 3.78
C LYS A 179 7.90 -11.06 3.05
N LEU A 180 7.61 -11.22 1.75
CA LEU A 180 8.15 -12.33 0.96
C LEU A 180 9.62 -12.06 0.58
N LYS A 181 9.98 -10.80 0.32
CA LYS A 181 11.38 -10.36 0.10
C LYS A 181 12.28 -10.65 1.31
N GLU A 182 11.76 -10.57 2.53
CA GLU A 182 12.53 -10.90 3.74
C GLU A 182 12.92 -12.38 3.81
N ASN A 183 12.12 -13.26 3.21
CA ASN A 183 12.31 -14.71 3.29
C ASN A 183 13.04 -15.30 2.09
N PHE A 184 13.03 -14.61 0.94
CA PHE A 184 13.62 -15.09 -0.31
C PHE A 184 14.62 -14.08 -0.85
N LEU A 185 15.87 -14.51 -0.97
CA LEU A 185 16.95 -13.80 -1.64
C LEU A 185 16.99 -14.18 -3.14
N PRO A 186 17.70 -13.42 -3.99
CA PRO A 186 17.88 -13.78 -5.40
C PRO A 186 18.47 -15.19 -5.59
N GLU A 187 19.37 -15.62 -4.72
CA GLU A 187 20.00 -16.94 -4.76
C GLU A 187 19.00 -18.07 -4.49
N ASP A 188 17.99 -17.83 -3.64
CA ASP A 188 16.93 -18.81 -3.36
C ASP A 188 16.03 -18.98 -4.60
N LEU A 189 15.75 -17.89 -5.33
CA LEU A 189 15.01 -17.92 -6.59
C LEU A 189 15.78 -18.64 -7.69
N GLU A 190 17.10 -18.40 -7.75
CA GLU A 190 17.99 -19.13 -8.66
C GLU A 190 17.95 -20.62 -8.37
N GLN A 191 18.17 -21.01 -7.11
CA GLN A 191 18.16 -22.41 -6.72
C GLN A 191 16.82 -23.07 -7.06
N GLY A 192 15.69 -22.46 -6.70
CA GLY A 192 14.36 -23.00 -7.01
C GLY A 192 14.11 -23.14 -8.51
N TRP A 193 14.56 -22.17 -9.31
CA TRP A 193 14.45 -22.27 -10.78
C TRP A 193 15.33 -23.38 -11.36
N GLN A 194 16.55 -23.57 -10.85
CA GLN A 194 17.42 -24.67 -11.27
C GLN A 194 16.85 -26.04 -10.91
N GLU A 195 16.19 -26.18 -9.75
CA GLU A 195 15.49 -27.40 -9.36
C GLU A 195 14.37 -27.73 -10.36
N VAL A 196 13.57 -26.73 -10.74
CA VAL A 196 12.53 -26.88 -11.77
C VAL A 196 13.13 -27.33 -13.11
N LEU A 197 14.23 -26.71 -13.56
CA LEU A 197 14.90 -27.10 -14.81
C LEU A 197 15.50 -28.52 -14.74
N ALA A 198 16.00 -28.92 -13.57
CA ALA A 198 16.55 -30.26 -13.37
C ALA A 198 15.46 -31.33 -13.53
N GLU A 199 14.26 -31.07 -13.03
CA GLU A 199 13.10 -31.96 -13.13
C GLU A 199 12.42 -31.92 -14.49
N ALA A 200 11.95 -30.74 -14.92
CA ALA A 200 11.10 -30.55 -16.10
C ALA A 200 11.91 -30.43 -17.42
N GLY A 201 13.22 -30.23 -17.32
CA GLY A 201 14.12 -29.99 -18.45
C GLY A 201 14.19 -28.52 -18.87
N SER A 202 14.83 -28.25 -20.00
CA SER A 202 15.09 -26.88 -20.45
C SER A 202 13.78 -26.10 -20.69
N PHE A 203 13.68 -24.87 -20.18
CA PHE A 203 12.55 -23.98 -20.44
C PHE A 203 12.46 -23.63 -21.94
N LYS A 204 11.25 -23.74 -22.51
CA LYS A 204 10.97 -23.47 -23.93
C LYS A 204 10.18 -22.19 -24.13
N GLY A 205 9.36 -21.81 -23.15
CA GLY A 205 8.57 -20.58 -23.17
C GLY A 205 7.37 -20.67 -22.25
N ARG A 206 6.54 -19.63 -22.26
CA ARG A 206 5.24 -19.60 -21.58
C ARG A 206 4.14 -19.36 -22.60
N SER A 207 2.95 -19.91 -22.35
CA SER A 207 1.74 -19.57 -23.11
C SER A 207 0.95 -18.46 -22.40
N GLU A 208 -0.24 -18.13 -22.92
CA GLU A 208 -1.14 -17.16 -22.29
C GLU A 208 -1.43 -17.55 -20.84
N SER A 209 -1.28 -16.59 -19.92
CA SER A 209 -1.59 -16.77 -18.51
C SER A 209 -3.07 -16.56 -18.24
N LYS A 210 -3.60 -17.22 -17.21
CA LYS A 210 -5.03 -17.16 -16.86
C LYS A 210 -5.22 -16.65 -15.44
N ARG A 211 -6.05 -15.62 -15.29
CA ARG A 211 -6.56 -15.22 -13.98
C ARG A 211 -7.56 -16.24 -13.46
N VAL A 212 -7.41 -16.64 -12.21
CA VAL A 212 -8.36 -17.52 -11.52
C VAL A 212 -9.10 -16.70 -10.47
N GLU A 213 -10.43 -16.72 -10.53
CA GLU A 213 -11.26 -16.13 -9.48
C GLU A 213 -11.28 -17.08 -8.28
N SER A 214 -10.67 -16.67 -7.18
CA SER A 214 -10.71 -17.39 -5.91
C SER A 214 -11.23 -16.46 -4.81
N SER A 215 -12.05 -16.98 -3.91
CA SER A 215 -12.67 -16.21 -2.82
C SER A 215 -11.63 -15.75 -1.81
N GLY A 216 -11.07 -14.55 -2.05
CA GLY A 216 -10.21 -13.84 -1.09
C GLY A 216 -8.80 -13.52 -1.57
N SER A 217 -8.36 -14.04 -2.72
CA SER A 217 -7.01 -13.80 -3.28
C SER A 217 -7.05 -13.63 -4.79
N ASP A 218 -6.23 -12.73 -5.30
CA ASP A 218 -6.00 -12.59 -6.74
C ASP A 218 -4.95 -13.62 -7.18
N LEU A 219 -5.30 -14.47 -8.13
CA LEU A 219 -4.44 -15.58 -8.57
C LEU A 219 -4.25 -15.57 -10.08
N VAL A 220 -3.03 -15.87 -10.52
CA VAL A 220 -2.71 -16.12 -11.93
C VAL A 220 -2.04 -17.48 -12.06
N LEU A 221 -2.47 -18.24 -13.06
CA LEU A 221 -1.76 -19.42 -13.55
C LEU A 221 -0.98 -19.02 -14.82
N VAL A 222 0.33 -19.24 -14.82
CA VAL A 222 1.17 -19.09 -16.01
C VAL A 222 1.54 -20.48 -16.50
N ASN A 223 1.07 -20.84 -17.70
CA ASN A 223 1.42 -22.11 -18.31
C ASN A 223 2.85 -22.03 -18.88
N LEU A 224 3.69 -22.95 -18.44
CA LEU A 224 5.11 -23.05 -18.78
C LEU A 224 5.36 -24.30 -19.59
N GLU A 225 6.10 -24.15 -20.69
CA GLU A 225 6.53 -25.25 -21.55
C GLU A 225 8.00 -25.55 -21.24
N PHE A 226 8.27 -26.79 -20.82
CA PHE A 226 9.63 -27.31 -20.66
C PHE A 226 9.88 -28.46 -21.63
N GLU A 227 11.13 -28.92 -21.71
CA GLU A 227 11.53 -29.98 -22.62
C GLU A 227 10.85 -31.33 -22.35
N ARG A 228 10.56 -31.67 -21.10
CA ARG A 228 9.99 -32.98 -20.71
C ARG A 228 8.50 -32.91 -20.44
N GLU A 229 8.01 -31.78 -19.95
CA GLU A 229 6.62 -31.61 -19.53
C GLU A 229 6.17 -30.15 -19.56
N ASN A 230 4.85 -29.94 -19.52
CA ASN A 230 4.26 -28.62 -19.31
C ASN A 230 3.85 -28.52 -17.85
N ARG A 231 4.14 -27.40 -17.19
CA ARG A 231 3.70 -27.12 -15.82
C ARG A 231 2.92 -25.81 -15.76
N SER A 232 2.03 -25.67 -14.79
CA SER A 232 1.32 -24.40 -14.54
C SER A 232 1.86 -23.78 -13.25
N LEU A 233 2.47 -22.60 -13.34
CA LEU A 233 2.92 -21.87 -12.16
C LEU A 233 1.79 -21.02 -11.60
N MET A 234 1.43 -21.26 -10.34
CA MET A 234 0.44 -20.50 -9.60
C MET A 234 1.11 -19.34 -8.87
N ILE A 235 0.64 -18.12 -9.11
CA ILE A 235 1.14 -16.90 -8.49
C ILE A 235 -0.01 -16.20 -7.77
N ILE A 236 0.19 -15.96 -6.47
CA ILE A 236 -0.81 -15.39 -5.57
C ILE A 236 -0.43 -13.94 -5.28
N PHE A 237 -1.40 -13.06 -5.45
CA PHE A 237 -1.26 -11.62 -5.28
C PHE A 237 -2.06 -11.13 -4.08
N ASN A 238 -1.50 -10.16 -3.36
CA ASN A 238 -2.24 -9.41 -2.36
C ASN A 238 -3.11 -8.32 -3.02
N PRO A 239 -3.96 -7.61 -2.25
CA PRO A 239 -4.77 -6.51 -2.80
C PRO A 239 -3.96 -5.35 -3.44
N LEU A 240 -2.67 -5.23 -3.11
CA LEU A 240 -1.73 -4.27 -3.72
C LEU A 240 -1.07 -4.82 -5.00
N LYS A 241 -1.49 -5.99 -5.50
CA LYS A 241 -0.96 -6.65 -6.71
C LYS A 241 0.52 -7.05 -6.61
N GLN A 242 1.02 -7.22 -5.39
CA GLN A 242 2.35 -7.77 -5.14
C GLN A 242 2.28 -9.28 -4.94
N ILE A 243 3.32 -9.99 -5.37
CA ILE A 243 3.39 -11.44 -5.20
C ILE A 243 3.60 -11.77 -3.70
N VAL A 244 2.68 -12.55 -3.14
CA VAL A 244 2.74 -13.07 -1.76
C VAL A 244 2.90 -14.58 -1.69
N GLY A 245 2.82 -15.27 -2.83
CA GLY A 245 3.11 -16.70 -2.94
C GLY A 245 3.30 -17.12 -4.39
N VAL A 246 4.13 -18.13 -4.60
CA VAL A 246 4.41 -18.78 -5.88
C VAL A 246 4.48 -20.28 -5.62
N ASP A 247 3.81 -21.09 -6.43
CA ASP A 247 3.75 -22.54 -6.23
C ASP A 247 3.44 -23.29 -7.55
N PHE A 248 3.80 -24.56 -7.63
CA PHE A 248 3.27 -25.48 -8.63
C PHE A 248 2.17 -26.32 -7.96
N PRO A 249 0.89 -26.19 -8.36
CA PRO A 249 -0.17 -26.99 -7.77
C PRO A 249 0.11 -28.47 -8.03
N GLU A 250 -0.07 -29.31 -7.01
CA GLU A 250 -0.03 -30.77 -7.16
C GLU A 250 -1.13 -31.20 -8.14
N GLU A 251 -0.82 -32.08 -9.10
CA GLU A 251 -1.85 -32.69 -9.94
C GLU A 251 -2.73 -33.57 -9.05
N GLU A 252 -4.04 -33.30 -8.98
CA GLU A 252 -4.99 -34.24 -8.37
C GLU A 252 -4.99 -35.52 -9.22
N GLU A 253 -4.47 -36.62 -8.66
CA GLU A 253 -4.51 -37.99 -9.23
C GLU A 253 -5.94 -38.48 -9.52
#